data_AF-A0A954QC98-F1
#
_entry.id   AF-A0A954QC98-F1
#
_cell.length_a   1.000
_cell.length_b   1.000
_cell.length_c   1.000
_cell.angle_alpha   90.00
_cell.angle_beta   90.00
_cell.angle_gamma   90.00
#
_symmetry.space_group_name_H-M   'P 1'
#
loop_
_entity.id
_entity.type
_entity.pdbx_description
1 polymer ?
#
loop_
_entity_poly.entity_id
_entity_poly.type
_entity_poly.pdbx_seq_one_letter_code
_entity_poly.pdbx_strand_id
1 'polypeptide(L)'
;MKTPSHLLLSLLFILPSAVARSQGTQSDYERADNLRAMTSGKVFKDEVEPHWFDKNRRFWYRNALPEDKLEFVFVDAKAGTRELAFDHERLAQSLAEAAEREVRGERLPFETIEFTEGRHASRQCVD
;
A
#
# COMPACT_ATOMS: atom_id res chain seq x y z
N MET A 1 32.62 -36.03 63.42
CA MET A 1 32.10 -34.77 62.84
C MET A 1 31.29 -35.07 61.60
N LYS A 2 30.00 -34.71 61.58
CA LYS A 2 29.12 -34.81 60.40
C LYS A 2 29.39 -33.59 59.52
N THR A 3 30.07 -33.77 58.40
CA THR A 3 30.12 -32.73 57.36
C THR A 3 28.73 -32.59 56.75
N PRO A 4 28.22 -31.38 56.54
CA PRO A 4 26.86 -31.19 56.05
C PRO A 4 26.82 -31.55 54.56
N SER A 5 26.39 -32.78 54.27
CA SER A 5 26.14 -33.34 52.93
C SER A 5 25.19 -32.50 52.07
N HIS A 6 24.52 -31.50 52.66
CA HIS A 6 23.59 -30.60 52.00
C HIS A 6 24.28 -29.38 51.35
N LEU A 7 25.50 -29.01 51.77
CA LEU A 7 26.25 -27.88 51.18
C LEU A 7 26.86 -28.22 49.82
N LEU A 8 27.15 -29.51 49.57
CA LEU A 8 27.61 -29.98 48.26
C LEU A 8 26.45 -30.17 47.26
N LEU A 9 25.24 -30.40 47.77
CA LEU A 9 24.05 -30.67 46.95
C LEU A 9 23.41 -29.39 46.39
N SER A 10 23.58 -28.25 47.05
CA SER A 10 23.06 -26.95 46.58
C SER A 10 23.92 -26.31 45.49
N LEU A 11 25.22 -26.63 45.40
CA LEU A 11 26.10 -26.09 44.35
C LEU A 11 25.90 -26.79 42.98
N LEU A 12 25.37 -28.01 42.97
CA LEU A 12 25.13 -28.80 41.76
C LEU A 12 23.85 -28.40 41.01
N PHE A 13 22.97 -27.61 41.62
CA PHE A 13 21.69 -27.19 41.02
C PHE A 13 21.75 -25.85 40.25
N ILE A 14 22.90 -25.18 40.19
CA ILE A 14 23.04 -23.84 39.56
C ILE A 14 23.63 -23.91 38.13
N LEU A 15 24.11 -25.07 37.69
CA LEU A 15 24.79 -25.26 36.39
C LEU A 15 24.15 -26.46 35.67
N PRO A 16 23.13 -26.29 34.78
CA PRO A 16 23.30 -25.53 33.55
C PRO A 16 21.99 -24.91 33.01
N SER A 17 21.59 -23.74 33.50
CA SER A 17 20.62 -22.89 32.77
C SER A 17 21.23 -22.25 31.49
N ALA A 18 22.50 -22.55 31.19
CA ALA A 18 23.30 -21.90 30.16
C ALA A 18 23.08 -22.44 28.73
N VAL A 19 22.20 -23.43 28.52
CA VAL A 19 21.90 -23.97 27.18
C VAL A 19 20.44 -23.75 26.78
N ALA A 20 19.79 -22.74 27.34
CA ALA A 20 18.61 -22.18 26.70
C ALA A 20 19.06 -21.43 25.44
N ARG A 21 19.01 -22.11 24.28
CA ARG A 21 19.14 -21.49 22.94
C ARG A 21 17.86 -20.70 22.61
N SER A 22 17.43 -19.83 23.53
CA SER A 22 16.24 -19.00 23.40
C SER A 22 16.51 -17.70 22.63
N GLN A 23 17.77 -17.44 22.26
CA GLN A 23 18.17 -16.18 21.64
C GLN A 23 18.26 -16.39 20.11
N GLY A 24 17.60 -15.51 19.35
CA GLY A 24 17.72 -15.50 17.89
C GLY A 24 19.17 -15.31 17.42
N THR A 25 19.53 -15.94 16.31
CA THR A 25 20.83 -15.79 15.65
C THR A 25 20.87 -14.50 14.83
N GLN A 26 22.07 -14.02 14.49
CA GLN A 26 22.23 -12.86 13.60
C GLN A 26 21.44 -13.04 12.28
N SER A 27 21.50 -14.22 11.68
CA SER A 27 20.75 -14.52 10.45
C SER A 27 19.24 -14.40 10.64
N ASP A 28 18.72 -14.67 11.84
CA ASP A 28 17.29 -14.53 12.13
C ASP A 28 16.88 -13.05 12.13
N TYR A 29 17.73 -12.16 12.68
CA TYR A 29 17.52 -10.71 12.63
C TYR A 29 17.66 -10.18 11.19
N GLU A 30 18.66 -10.62 10.44
CA GLU A 30 18.82 -10.22 9.02
C GLU A 30 17.61 -10.59 8.17
N ARG A 31 17.02 -11.78 8.38
CA ARG A 31 15.78 -12.18 7.70
C ARG A 31 14.58 -11.34 8.16
N ALA A 32 14.49 -11.04 9.46
CA ALA A 32 13.42 -10.19 10.00
C ALA A 32 13.50 -8.77 9.41
N ASP A 33 14.71 -8.20 9.31
CA ASP A 33 14.95 -6.88 8.73
C ASP A 33 14.60 -6.85 7.23
N ASN A 34 14.92 -7.91 6.49
CA ASN A 34 14.61 -8.01 5.05
C ASN A 34 13.12 -8.29 4.77
N LEU A 35 12.35 -8.78 5.75
CA LEU A 35 10.95 -9.17 5.53
C LEU A 35 10.13 -8.04 4.89
N ARG A 36 10.32 -6.79 5.35
CA ARG A 36 9.63 -5.61 4.79
C ARG A 36 9.96 -5.43 3.30
N ALA A 37 11.22 -5.54 2.91
CA ALA A 37 11.62 -5.39 1.51
C ALA A 37 11.03 -6.52 0.64
N MET A 38 10.94 -7.73 1.19
CA MET A 38 10.32 -8.86 0.50
C MET A 38 8.80 -8.72 0.31
N THR A 39 8.11 -7.97 1.17
CA THR A 39 6.64 -7.85 1.15
C THR A 39 6.14 -6.50 0.61
N SER A 40 6.98 -5.46 0.63
CA SER A 40 6.62 -4.12 0.16
C SER A 40 6.23 -4.12 -1.31
N GLY A 41 5.20 -3.35 -1.67
CA GLY A 41 4.74 -3.20 -3.06
C GLY A 41 4.15 -4.48 -3.69
N LYS A 42 3.67 -5.43 -2.88
CA LYS A 42 2.98 -6.65 -3.36
C LYS A 42 1.46 -6.62 -3.20
N VAL A 43 0.95 -5.72 -2.38
CA VAL A 43 -0.48 -5.52 -2.16
C VAL A 43 -0.88 -4.26 -2.94
N PHE A 44 -1.97 -4.37 -3.68
CA PHE A 44 -2.50 -3.32 -4.53
C PHE A 44 -4.01 -3.23 -4.31
N LYS A 45 -4.60 -2.07 -4.59
CA LYS A 45 -6.05 -1.82 -4.41
C LYS A 45 -6.51 -2.08 -2.96
N ASP A 46 -5.66 -1.79 -1.98
CA ASP A 46 -5.85 -2.01 -0.55
C ASP A 46 -6.47 -0.83 0.20
N GLU A 47 -6.43 0.36 -0.39
CA GLU A 47 -7.03 1.57 0.15
C GLU A 47 -8.05 2.18 -0.82
N VAL A 48 -9.14 2.71 -0.27
CA VAL A 48 -10.15 3.46 -1.02
C VAL A 48 -10.32 4.82 -0.33
N GLU A 49 -9.85 5.86 -1.00
CA GLU A 49 -10.09 7.26 -0.62
C GLU A 49 -11.19 7.84 -1.53
N PRO A 50 -12.46 7.88 -1.08
CA PRO A 50 -13.57 8.28 -1.94
C PRO A 50 -13.72 9.81 -2.02
N HIS A 51 -13.67 10.35 -3.23
CA HIS A 51 -14.02 11.74 -3.53
C HIS A 51 -15.48 11.83 -3.97
N TRP A 52 -16.35 12.23 -3.06
CA TRP A 52 -17.80 12.28 -3.27
C TRP A 52 -18.24 13.49 -4.07
N PHE A 53 -19.21 13.29 -4.96
CA PHE A 53 -19.88 14.34 -5.70
C PHE A 53 -21.34 13.97 -5.97
N ASP A 54 -22.07 14.86 -6.66
CA ASP A 54 -23.47 14.66 -7.01
C ASP A 54 -24.35 14.31 -5.79
N LYS A 55 -24.24 15.14 -4.74
CA LYS A 55 -24.98 15.00 -3.48
C LYS A 55 -24.76 13.64 -2.81
N ASN A 56 -23.50 13.18 -2.76
CA ASN A 56 -23.09 11.91 -2.14
C ASN A 56 -23.70 10.65 -2.79
N ARG A 57 -24.05 10.72 -4.07
CA ARG A 57 -24.57 9.56 -4.82
C ARG A 57 -23.50 8.86 -5.64
N ARG A 58 -22.44 9.59 -5.99
CA ARG A 58 -21.36 9.14 -6.85
C ARG A 58 -20.04 9.55 -6.23
N PHE A 59 -19.01 8.75 -6.47
CA PHE A 59 -17.67 9.09 -6.05
C PHE A 59 -16.65 8.50 -7.02
N TRP A 60 -15.44 9.02 -6.96
CA TRP A 60 -14.29 8.42 -7.64
C TRP A 60 -13.16 8.23 -6.64
N TYR A 61 -12.23 7.33 -6.97
CA TYR A 61 -11.04 7.08 -6.18
C TYR A 61 -9.88 6.61 -7.09
N ARG A 62 -8.66 6.63 -6.56
CA ARG A 62 -7.48 6.10 -7.23
C ARG A 62 -7.14 4.71 -6.74
N ASN A 63 -6.70 3.86 -7.65
CA ASN A 63 -6.19 2.54 -7.35
C ASN A 63 -4.72 2.47 -7.76
N ALA A 64 -3.84 2.15 -6.80
CA ALA A 64 -2.47 1.78 -7.08
C ALA A 64 -2.41 0.39 -7.73
N LEU A 65 -1.62 0.28 -8.79
CA LEU A 65 -1.35 -0.92 -9.56
C LEU A 65 0.17 -1.21 -9.54
N PRO A 66 0.61 -2.41 -9.96
CA PRO A 66 2.03 -2.71 -10.10
C PRO A 66 2.78 -1.70 -10.99
N GLU A 67 4.08 -1.55 -10.77
CA GLU A 67 4.97 -0.69 -11.57
C GLU A 67 4.61 0.81 -11.52
N ASP A 68 4.15 1.28 -10.36
CA ASP A 68 3.73 2.68 -10.11
C ASP A 68 2.62 3.16 -11.07
N LYS A 69 1.80 2.22 -11.54
CA LYS A 69 0.64 2.51 -12.37
C LYS A 69 -0.55 2.92 -11.50
N LEU A 70 -1.41 3.75 -12.07
CA LEU A 70 -2.62 4.25 -11.40
C LEU A 70 -3.83 4.09 -12.32
N GLU A 71 -4.97 3.72 -11.75
CA GLU A 71 -6.28 3.78 -12.43
C GLU A 71 -7.23 4.68 -11.63
N PHE A 72 -8.00 5.50 -12.35
CA PHE A 72 -9.10 6.27 -11.77
C PHE A 72 -10.39 5.46 -11.92
N VAL A 73 -11.05 5.20 -10.80
CA VAL A 73 -12.28 4.42 -10.74
C VAL A 73 -13.44 5.35 -10.39
N PHE A 74 -14.54 5.21 -11.13
CA PHE A 74 -15.81 5.86 -10.85
C PHE A 74 -16.81 4.84 -10.30
N VAL A 75 -17.60 5.28 -9.32
CA VAL A 75 -18.62 4.47 -8.67
C VAL A 75 -19.92 5.26 -8.60
N ASP A 76 -21.01 4.64 -9.04
CA ASP A 76 -22.36 5.08 -8.71
C ASP A 76 -22.86 4.26 -7.52
N ALA A 77 -22.92 4.89 -6.36
CA ALA A 77 -23.31 4.22 -5.11
C ALA A 77 -24.80 3.85 -5.09
N LYS A 78 -25.64 4.54 -5.88
CA LYS A 78 -27.07 4.26 -5.95
C LYS A 78 -27.36 3.10 -6.92
N ALA A 79 -26.68 3.07 -8.06
CA ALA A 79 -26.81 2.00 -9.04
C ALA A 79 -25.96 0.77 -8.69
N GLY A 80 -24.98 0.91 -7.79
CA GLY A 80 -24.07 -0.16 -7.39
C GLY A 80 -23.07 -0.52 -8.50
N THR A 81 -22.74 0.43 -9.37
CA THR A 81 -21.84 0.20 -10.51
C THR A 81 -20.43 0.72 -10.23
N ARG A 82 -19.44 0.04 -10.79
CA ARG A 82 -18.02 0.38 -10.71
C ARG A 82 -17.40 0.26 -12.09
N GLU A 83 -16.78 1.34 -12.56
CA GLU A 83 -16.16 1.42 -13.89
C GLU A 83 -14.95 2.35 -13.86
N LEU A 84 -14.18 2.40 -14.96
CA LEU A 84 -13.13 3.39 -15.10
C LEU A 84 -13.76 4.79 -15.21
N ALA A 85 -13.15 5.78 -14.55
CA ALA A 85 -13.65 7.15 -14.58
C ALA A 85 -13.69 7.75 -15.99
N PHE A 86 -12.75 7.33 -16.85
CA PHE A 86 -12.62 7.72 -18.26
C PHE A 86 -11.68 6.75 -18.99
N ASP A 87 -11.55 6.92 -20.30
CA ASP A 87 -10.56 6.22 -21.12
C ASP A 87 -9.17 6.84 -20.92
N HIS A 88 -8.32 6.16 -20.14
CA HIS A 88 -6.99 6.65 -19.77
C HIS A 88 -6.07 6.83 -20.98
N GLU A 89 -6.14 5.94 -21.97
CA GLU A 89 -5.29 5.99 -23.16
C GLU A 89 -5.70 7.13 -24.07
N ARG A 90 -7.00 7.29 -24.30
CA ARG A 90 -7.51 8.42 -25.08
C ARG A 90 -7.19 9.76 -24.42
N LEU A 91 -7.32 9.84 -23.10
CA LEU A 91 -6.95 11.06 -22.37
C LEU A 91 -5.44 11.33 -22.45
N ALA A 92 -4.61 10.31 -22.27
CA ALA A 92 -3.16 10.45 -22.36
C ALA A 92 -2.72 10.94 -23.74
N GLN A 93 -3.32 10.43 -24.82
CA GLN A 93 -3.06 10.90 -26.19
C GLN A 93 -3.38 12.39 -26.34
N SER A 94 -4.59 12.81 -25.95
CA SER A 94 -4.98 14.22 -26.03
C SER A 94 -4.09 15.13 -25.17
N LEU A 95 -3.62 14.64 -24.02
CA LEU A 95 -2.69 15.38 -23.17
C LEU A 95 -1.27 15.43 -23.73
N ALA A 96 -0.81 14.35 -24.36
CA ALA A 96 0.49 14.30 -25.01
C ALA A 96 0.56 15.29 -26.17
N GLU A 97 -0.50 15.36 -26.97
CA GLU A 97 -0.64 16.33 -28.06
C GLU A 97 -0.66 17.77 -27.53
N ALA A 98 -1.46 18.06 -26.50
CA ALA A 98 -1.59 19.40 -25.96
C ALA A 98 -0.35 19.89 -25.19
N ALA A 99 0.40 18.99 -24.56
CA ALA A 99 1.57 19.33 -23.76
C ALA A 99 2.90 19.10 -24.50
N GLU A 100 2.86 18.69 -25.78
CA GLU A 100 4.02 18.38 -26.62
C GLU A 100 5.05 17.46 -25.94
N ARG A 101 4.56 16.49 -25.16
CA ARG A 101 5.40 15.55 -24.39
C ARG A 101 4.75 14.18 -24.29
N GLU A 102 5.55 13.15 -24.04
CA GLU A 102 5.02 11.81 -23.80
C GLU A 102 4.17 11.78 -22.52
N VAL A 103 2.96 11.22 -22.63
CA VAL A 103 2.05 10.93 -21.52
C VAL A 103 1.54 9.51 -21.70
N ARG A 104 1.54 8.72 -20.63
CA ARG A 104 1.05 7.33 -20.62
C ARG A 104 -0.26 7.26 -19.85
N GLY A 105 -1.25 6.50 -20.33
CA GLY A 105 -2.56 6.38 -19.68
C GLY A 105 -2.48 5.83 -18.26
N GLU A 106 -1.53 4.92 -18.02
CA GLU A 106 -1.31 4.31 -16.71
C GLU A 106 -0.53 5.23 -15.73
N ARG A 107 0.01 6.36 -16.21
CA ARG A 107 0.79 7.34 -15.42
C ARG A 107 0.42 8.77 -15.83
N LEU A 108 -0.83 9.12 -15.55
CA LEU A 108 -1.35 10.44 -15.84
C LEU A 108 -0.72 11.51 -14.92
N PRO A 109 -0.42 12.70 -15.44
CA PRO A 109 0.32 13.75 -14.74
C PRO A 109 -0.62 14.64 -13.91
N PHE A 110 -1.54 14.02 -13.17
CA PHE A 110 -2.45 14.68 -12.24
C PHE A 110 -2.99 13.66 -11.24
N GLU A 111 -3.43 14.15 -10.09
CA GLU A 111 -3.90 13.32 -8.99
C GLU A 111 -5.40 13.45 -8.73
N THR A 112 -5.99 14.56 -9.17
CA THR A 112 -7.37 14.93 -8.88
C THR A 112 -8.15 15.07 -10.18
N ILE A 113 -9.40 14.61 -10.15
CA ILE A 113 -10.38 14.83 -11.22
C ILE A 113 -11.65 15.44 -10.63
N GLU A 114 -12.32 16.26 -11.42
CA GLU A 114 -13.64 16.78 -11.09
C GLU A 114 -14.62 16.40 -12.18
N PHE A 115 -15.80 15.96 -11.77
CA PHE A 115 -16.92 15.71 -12.66
C PHE A 115 -17.84 16.93 -12.67
N THR A 116 -17.97 17.59 -13.81
CA THR A 116 -18.97 18.65 -13.99
C THR A 116 -20.34 18.02 -14.27
N GLU A 117 -21.43 18.74 -13.94
CA GLU A 117 -22.78 18.23 -14.20
C GLU A 117 -22.96 17.94 -15.69
N GLY A 118 -23.12 16.66 -16.01
CA GLY A 118 -23.12 16.13 -17.38
C GLY A 118 -21.75 15.59 -17.77
N ARG A 119 -21.48 14.31 -17.47
CA ARG A 119 -20.35 13.44 -17.92
C ARG A 119 -19.17 14.10 -18.68
N HIS A 120 -18.57 15.14 -18.13
CA HIS A 120 -17.37 15.76 -18.66
C HIS A 120 -16.44 16.05 -17.49
N ALA A 121 -15.33 15.32 -17.42
CA ALA A 121 -14.27 15.59 -16.47
C ALA A 121 -13.50 16.83 -16.97
N SER A 122 -13.50 17.91 -16.21
CA SER A 122 -12.73 19.13 -16.52
C SER A 122 -11.55 19.24 -15.58
N ARG A 123 -10.43 19.70 -16.13
CA ARG A 123 -9.16 19.89 -15.41
C ARG A 123 -9.19 21.26 -14.72
N GLN A 124 -8.97 21.30 -13.40
CA GLN A 124 -8.62 22.55 -12.72
C GLN A 124 -7.09 22.68 -12.79
N CYS A 125 -6.60 23.69 -13.51
CA CYS A 125 -5.21 24.13 -13.39
C CYS A 125 -5.08 24.85 -12.05
N VAL A 126 -4.13 24.44 -11.21
CA VAL A 126 -3.67 25.22 -10.05
C VAL A 126 -2.60 26.16 -10.59
N ASP A 127 -2.76 27.46 -10.33
CA ASP A 127 -1.79 28.53 -10.63
C ASP A 127 -0.41 28.27 -9.99
#